data_AF-A0A7J4CT86-F1
#
_entry.id   AF-A0A7J4CT86-F1
#
_cell.length_a   1.000
_cell.length_b   1.000
_cell.length_c   1.000
_cell.angle_alpha   90.00
_cell.angle_beta   90.00
_cell.angle_gamma   90.00
#
_symmetry.space_group_name_H-M   'P 1'
#
loop_
_entity.id
_entity.type
_entity.pdbx_description
1 polymer ?
#
loop_
_entity_poly.entity_id
_entity_poly.type
_entity_poly.pdbx_seq_one_letter_code
_entity_poly.pdbx_strand_id
1 'polypeptide(L)' 'MSAPIEVNDAEYDSVIADNEWVLVDFWAPWCGPCKALGPSLATIGGERDSLV' A
#
# COMPACT_ATOMS: atom_id res chain seq x y z
N MET A 1 11.09 2.56 -6.00
CA MET A 1 11.25 1.43 -5.07
C MET A 1 10.04 1.43 -4.14
N SER A 2 8.88 1.08 -4.68
CA SER A 2 7.59 1.20 -3.99
C SER A 2 7.26 -0.09 -3.22
N ALA A 3 7.94 -0.29 -2.09
CA ALA A 3 7.50 -1.28 -1.10
C ALA A 3 6.31 -0.71 -0.30
N PRO A 4 5.32 -1.54 0.09
CA PRO A 4 4.23 -1.08 0.96
C PRO A 4 4.78 -0.52 2.27
N ILE A 5 4.26 0.63 2.69
CA ILE A 5 4.54 1.23 3.99
C ILE A 5 3.34 1.02 4.91
N GLU A 6 3.60 0.74 6.19
CA GLU A 6 2.55 0.71 7.21
C GLU A 6 2.29 2.13 7.70
N VAL A 7 1.02 2.53 7.70
CA VAL A 7 0.59 3.88 8.06
C VAL A 7 -0.45 3.76 9.16
N ASN A 8 -0.37 4.63 10.16
CA ASN A 8 -1.37 4.71 11.23
C ASN A 8 -2.25 5.97 11.08
N ASP A 9 -3.28 6.08 11.94
CA ASP A 9 -4.27 7.16 11.88
C ASP A 9 -3.66 8.58 11.92
N ALA A 10 -2.54 8.78 12.61
CA ALA A 10 -1.91 10.09 12.71
C ALA A 10 -1.17 10.52 11.42
N GLU A 11 -0.80 9.55 10.59
CA GLU A 11 0.01 9.75 9.38
C GLU A 11 -0.83 9.68 8.10
N TYR A 12 -2.02 9.07 8.17
CA TYR A 12 -2.88 8.79 7.02
C TYR A 12 -3.15 10.03 6.17
N ASP A 13 -3.64 11.11 6.79
CA ASP A 13 -4.03 12.34 6.08
C ASP A 13 -2.83 13.02 5.39
N SER A 14 -1.65 12.99 6.01
CA SER A 14 -0.43 13.52 5.38
C SER A 14 0.01 12.67 4.18
N VAL A 15 0.01 11.34 4.32
CA VAL A 15 0.48 10.43 3.27
C VAL A 15 -0.39 10.53 2.03
N ILE A 16 -1.72 10.62 2.19
CA ILE A 16 -2.63 10.74 1.04
C ILE A 16 -2.56 12.11 0.37
N ALA A 17 -2.24 13.18 1.10
CA ALA A 17 -2.16 14.53 0.56
C ALA A 17 -0.87 14.78 -0.22
N ASP A 18 0.25 14.17 0.21
CA ASP A 18 1.57 14.38 -0.38
C ASP A 18 1.80 13.57 -1.68
N ASN A 19 0.90 12.65 -2.02
CA ASN A 19 1.04 11.75 -3.16
C ASN A 19 -0.14 11.87 -4.14
N GLU A 20 0.15 11.99 -5.44
CA GLU A 20 -0.88 12.12 -6.48
C GLU A 20 -1.73 10.84 -6.63
N TRP A 21 -1.10 9.66 -6.48
CA TRP A 21 -1.74 8.36 -6.60
C TRP A 21 -1.38 7.48 -5.40
N VAL A 22 -2.38 7.03 -4.65
CA VAL A 22 -2.21 6.18 -3.47
C VAL A 22 -3.13 4.99 -3.54
N LEU A 23 -2.58 3.79 -3.28
CA LEU A 23 -3.35 2.56 -3.08
C LEU A 23 -3.25 2.16 -1.61
N VAL A 24 -4.40 2.05 -0.94
CA VAL A 24 -4.48 1.72 0.49
C VAL A 24 -4.96 0.29 0.68
N ASP A 25 -4.18 -0.51 1.39
CA ASP A 25 -4.57 -1.86 1.83
C ASP A 25 -5.09 -1.81 3.28
N PHE A 26 -6.41 -1.86 3.45
CA PHE A 26 -7.02 -2.00 4.77
C PHE A 26 -6.99 -3.47 5.21
N TRP A 27 -5.93 -3.86 5.89
CA TRP A 27 -5.68 -5.24 6.31
C TRP A 27 -5.73 -5.43 7.83
N ALA A 28 -5.66 -6.68 8.26
CA ALA A 28 -5.53 -7.04 9.68
C ALA A 28 -4.61 -8.26 9.87
N PRO A 29 -3.87 -8.35 11.00
CA PRO A 29 -2.91 -9.43 11.25
C PRO A 29 -3.54 -10.82 11.39
N TRP A 30 -4.85 -10.89 11.59
CA TRP A 30 -5.62 -12.14 11.67
C TRP A 30 -6.42 -12.43 10.39
N CYS A 31 -6.40 -11.53 9.40
CA CYS A 31 -7.13 -11.71 8.15
C CYS A 31 -6.35 -12.60 7.18
N GLY A 32 -6.75 -13.87 7.07
CA GLY A 32 -6.17 -14.83 6.12
C GLY A 32 -6.20 -14.34 4.65
N PRO A 33 -7.36 -13.89 4.12
CA PRO A 33 -7.45 -13.36 2.76
C PRO A 33 -6.54 -12.16 2.50
N CYS A 34 -6.43 -11.24 3.46
CA CYS A 34 -5.60 -10.03 3.32
C CYS A 34 -4.11 -10.41 3.19
N LYS A 35 -3.64 -11.39 3.98
CA LYS A 35 -2.26 -11.89 3.87
C LYS A 35 -1.96 -12.50 2.50
N ALA A 36 -2.95 -13.16 1.88
CA ALA A 36 -2.79 -13.72 0.54
C ALA A 36 -2.72 -12.62 -0.54
N LEU A 37 -3.39 -11.48 -0.32
CA LEU A 37 -3.42 -10.35 -1.24
C LEU A 37 -2.14 -9.49 -1.18
N GLY A 38 -1.53 -9.34 -0.01
CA GLY A 38 -0.34 -8.49 0.22
C GLY A 38 0.79 -8.66 -0.82
N PRO A 39 1.21 -9.90 -1.16
CA PRO A 39 2.23 -10.13 -2.20
C PRO A 39 1.84 -9.57 -3.57
N SER A 40 0.57 -9.68 -3.96
CA SER A 40 0.08 -9.14 -5.23
C SER A 40 0.14 -7.62 -5.25
N LEU A 41 -0.20 -6.95 -4.14
CA LEU A 41 -0.11 -5.50 -4.03
C LEU A 41 1.34 -5.00 -4.10
N ALA A 42 2.28 -5.72 -3.48
CA ALA A 42 3.70 -5.41 -3.58
C ALA A 42 4.23 -5.52 -5.03
N THR A 43 3.78 -6.53 -5.78
CA THR A 43 4.11 -6.67 -7.22
C THR A 43 3.56 -5.50 -8.02
N ILE A 44 2.29 -5.14 -7.82
CA ILE A 44 1.64 -4.03 -8.53
C ILE A 44 2.36 -2.69 -8.26
N GLY A 45 2.77 -2.45 -7.00
CA GLY A 45 3.56 -1.27 -6.64
C GLY A 45 4.89 -1.19 -7.40
N GLY A 46 5.59 -2.33 -7.53
CA GLY A 46 6.83 -2.42 -8.31
C GLY A 46 6.61 -2.22 -9.81
N GLU A 47 5.51 -2.71 -10.38
CA GLU A 47 5.16 -2.50 -11.79
C GLU A 47 4.81 -1.04 -12.08
N ARG A 48 4.11 -0.35 -11.17
CA ARG A 48 3.75 1.07 -11.34
C ARG A 48 4.98 1.95 -11.51
N ASP A 49 6.05 1.70 -10.76
CA ASP A 49 7.33 2.42 -10.88
C ASP A 49 7.94 2.31 -12.30
N SER A 50 7.58 1.29 -13.08
CA SER A 50 8.09 1.08 -14.45
C SER A 50 7.26 1.75 -15.55
N LEU A 51 6.09 2.29 -15.18
CA LEU A 51 5.12 2.89 -16.11
C LEU A 51 5.10 4.43 -16.02
N VAL A 52 5.83 5.01 -15.08
CA VAL A 52 5.95 6.46 -14.85
C VAL A 52 7.37 6.95 -15.14
#